data_AF-A0A4Q0YMU9-F1
#
_entry.id   AF-A0A4Q0YMU9-F1
#
_cell.length_a   1.000
_cell.length_b   1.000
_cell.length_c   1.000
_cell.angle_alpha   90.00
_cell.angle_beta   90.00
_cell.angle_gamma   90.00
#
_symmetry.space_group_name_H-M   'P 1'
#
loop_
_entity.id
_entity.type
_entity.pdbx_description
1 polymer ?
#
loop_
_entity_poly.entity_id
_entity_poly.type
_entity_poly.pdbx_seq_one_letter_code
_entity_poly.pdbx_strand_id
1 'polypeptide(L)'
;MTQEITVGVKTELDKYTVLALVVSLVLYPLLYSLDFFSEFIFPLVAEGWPCSAFGDLPRLGWWSFWLGNFVYHWVPFLFVWFCLYKNKEAWSSIGVSLAWYVERKYWFIGVLGMLVLAAFVLPNIYYADDLPRSSQSIYFAAVSTNERLFMIVMALTTGITEEVLFRGFAFTRLKRVIDNPWFILPITLVSFLLIHGQPDNLGRSLYYIVGGCAFGIPFILMKMKRLEFLIVTHFFINVSLVLVP
;
A
#
# COMPACT_ATOMS: atom_id res chain seq x y z
N MET A 1 -12.15 35.06 -24.61
CA MET A 1 -11.92 33.80 -25.35
C MET A 1 -10.77 33.05 -24.68
N THR A 2 -11.07 32.08 -23.84
CA THR A 2 -10.09 31.11 -23.32
C THR A 2 -9.93 30.01 -24.36
N GLN A 3 -8.78 29.94 -25.01
CA GLN A 3 -8.44 28.80 -25.87
C GLN A 3 -8.41 27.54 -25.01
N GLU A 4 -9.32 26.60 -25.25
CA GLU A 4 -9.19 25.23 -24.76
C GLU A 4 -7.96 24.61 -25.42
N ILE A 5 -6.88 24.49 -24.67
CA ILE A 5 -5.74 23.67 -25.07
C ILE A 5 -6.23 22.23 -25.00
N THR A 6 -6.66 21.69 -26.14
CA THR A 6 -6.87 20.26 -26.32
C THR A 6 -5.50 19.58 -26.26
N VAL A 7 -5.08 19.23 -25.05
CA VAL A 7 -3.89 18.40 -24.85
C VAL A 7 -4.18 17.05 -25.50
N GLY A 8 -3.67 16.85 -26.71
CA GLY A 8 -3.78 15.58 -27.43
C GLY A 8 -3.28 14.45 -26.52
N VAL A 9 -4.11 13.43 -26.33
CA VAL A 9 -3.75 12.24 -25.58
C VAL A 9 -2.58 11.58 -26.31
N LYS A 10 -1.37 11.68 -25.76
CA LYS A 10 -0.22 10.94 -26.30
C LYS A 10 -0.53 9.45 -26.18
N THR A 11 -0.59 8.78 -27.33
CA THR A 11 -0.78 7.33 -27.45
C THR A 11 0.46 6.55 -27.03
N GLU A 12 1.63 7.19 -27.06
CA GLU A 12 2.89 6.56 -26.66
C GLU A 12 3.24 6.83 -25.20
N LEU A 13 3.77 5.81 -24.53
CA LEU A 13 4.32 5.92 -23.18
C LEU A 13 5.72 6.56 -23.26
N ASP A 14 5.92 7.68 -22.57
CA ASP A 14 7.25 8.26 -22.45
C ASP A 14 8.16 7.42 -21.53
N LYS A 15 9.47 7.64 -21.62
CA LYS A 15 10.48 6.89 -20.85
C LYS A 15 10.28 6.93 -19.34
N TYR A 16 9.74 8.02 -18.78
CA TYR A 16 9.50 8.12 -17.34
C TYR A 16 8.27 7.30 -16.93
N THR A 17 7.22 7.31 -17.77
CA THR A 17 6.06 6.43 -17.59
C THR A 17 6.45 4.97 -17.66
N VAL A 18 7.24 4.57 -18.66
CA VAL A 18 7.73 3.18 -18.79
C VAL A 18 8.56 2.78 -17.58
N LEU A 19 9.51 3.62 -17.15
CA LEU A 19 10.33 3.35 -15.97
C LEU A 19 9.46 3.16 -14.71
N ALA A 20 8.52 4.07 -14.45
CA ALA A 20 7.64 3.97 -13.29
C ALA A 20 6.73 2.73 -13.36
N LEU A 21 6.24 2.33 -14.53
CA LEU A 21 5.47 1.10 -14.71
C LEU A 21 6.31 -0.15 -14.43
N VAL A 22 7.53 -0.21 -14.97
CA VAL A 22 8.46 -1.34 -14.73
C VAL A 22 8.81 -1.44 -13.26
N VAL A 23 9.12 -0.31 -12.60
CA VAL A 23 9.38 -0.30 -11.17
C VAL A 23 8.16 -0.78 -10.39
N SER A 24 6.97 -0.24 -10.66
CA SER A 24 5.75 -0.52 -9.88
C SER A 24 5.18 -1.92 -10.09
N LEU A 25 5.21 -2.43 -11.32
CA LEU A 25 4.54 -3.68 -11.70
C LEU A 25 5.47 -4.88 -11.76
N VAL A 26 6.78 -4.66 -11.90
CA VAL A 26 7.75 -5.76 -12.11
C VAL A 26 8.80 -5.77 -11.02
N LEU A 27 9.67 -4.74 -10.93
CA LEU A 27 10.79 -4.77 -10.00
C LEU A 27 10.34 -4.80 -8.55
N TYR A 28 9.42 -3.91 -8.17
CA TYR A 28 8.92 -3.82 -6.80
C TYR A 28 8.20 -5.11 -6.35
N PRO A 29 7.24 -5.68 -7.09
CA PRO A 29 6.63 -6.93 -6.67
C PRO A 29 7.60 -8.12 -6.67
N LEU A 30 8.49 -8.23 -7.67
CA LEU A 30 9.45 -9.33 -7.74
C LEU A 30 10.45 -9.29 -6.59
N LEU A 31 11.08 -8.14 -6.35
CA LEU A 31 12.07 -8.01 -5.28
C LEU A 31 11.45 -8.27 -3.90
N TYR A 32 10.18 -7.92 -3.70
CA TYR A 32 9.46 -8.25 -2.47
C TYR A 32 9.20 -9.75 -2.34
N SER A 33 8.69 -10.37 -3.42
CA SER A 33 8.38 -11.81 -3.42
C SER A 33 9.59 -12.70 -3.19
N LEU A 34 10.79 -12.20 -3.55
CA LEU A 34 12.08 -12.87 -3.37
C LEU A 34 12.75 -12.53 -2.04
N ASP A 35 12.08 -11.81 -1.15
CA ASP A 35 12.62 -11.35 0.14
C ASP A 35 13.96 -10.58 0.03
N PHE A 36 14.21 -9.98 -1.14
CA PHE A 36 15.50 -9.34 -1.46
C PHE A 36 15.90 -8.29 -0.42
N PHE A 37 14.95 -7.51 0.08
CA PHE A 37 15.28 -6.41 0.98
C PHE A 37 15.62 -6.89 2.40
N SER A 38 14.97 -7.94 2.88
CA SER A 38 15.33 -8.56 4.16
C SER A 38 16.73 -9.15 4.09
N GLU A 39 17.07 -9.83 2.98
CA GLU A 39 18.40 -10.42 2.78
C GLU A 39 19.51 -9.37 2.58
N PHE A 40 19.28 -8.32 1.79
CA PHE A 40 20.34 -7.41 1.34
C PHE A 40 20.40 -6.08 2.10
N ILE A 41 19.27 -5.52 2.54
CA ILE A 41 19.23 -4.19 3.20
C ILE A 41 19.26 -4.33 4.72
N PHE A 42 18.68 -5.42 5.24
CA PHE A 42 18.71 -5.73 6.66
C PHE A 42 19.47 -7.04 6.97
N PRO A 43 20.71 -7.26 6.44
CA PRO A 43 21.44 -8.52 6.62
C PRO A 43 21.77 -8.81 8.09
N LEU A 44 21.92 -7.76 8.91
CA LEU A 44 22.07 -7.86 10.38
C LEU A 44 20.84 -8.44 11.09
N VAL A 45 19.71 -8.57 10.38
CA VAL A 45 18.47 -9.23 10.83
C VAL A 45 18.37 -10.66 10.24
N ALA A 46 19.09 -10.96 9.17
CA ALA A 46 19.02 -12.23 8.42
C ALA A 46 19.97 -13.33 8.94
N GLU A 47 21.11 -12.98 9.57
CA GLU A 47 21.99 -13.95 10.24
C GLU A 47 21.36 -14.44 11.55
N GLY A 48 20.41 -15.35 11.45
CA GLY A 48 19.75 -15.97 12.59
C GLY A 48 18.27 -15.64 12.68
N TRP A 49 17.50 -16.03 11.66
CA TRP A 49 16.04 -16.08 11.71
C TRP A 49 15.48 -17.46 12.13
N PRO A 50 15.91 -18.12 13.23
CA PRO A 50 15.01 -19.05 13.89
C PRO A 50 13.75 -18.27 14.26
N CYS A 51 12.57 -18.78 13.96
CA CYS A 51 11.33 -18.30 14.58
C CYS A 51 11.37 -18.38 16.14
N SER A 52 12.47 -18.86 16.73
CA SER A 52 12.82 -18.86 18.15
C SER A 52 13.88 -17.80 18.58
N ALA A 53 14.39 -16.95 17.68
CA ALA A 53 15.53 -16.05 17.93
C ALA A 53 15.17 -14.59 18.22
N PHE A 54 13.93 -14.32 18.63
CA PHE A 54 13.69 -13.17 19.48
C PHE A 54 14.09 -13.56 20.90
N GLY A 55 15.39 -13.44 21.19
CA GLY A 55 15.89 -13.35 22.57
C GLY A 55 15.18 -12.21 23.32
N ASP A 56 15.58 -11.96 24.57
CA ASP A 56 14.83 -11.15 25.56
C ASP A 56 14.55 -9.66 25.20
N LEU A 57 14.71 -9.22 23.94
CA LEU A 57 14.23 -7.95 23.38
C LEU A 57 12.97 -8.19 22.49
N PRO A 58 11.76 -8.18 23.06
CA PRO A 58 10.62 -8.91 22.52
C PRO A 58 10.05 -8.44 21.17
N ARG A 59 10.53 -7.34 20.55
CA ARG A 59 9.84 -6.72 19.38
C ARG A 59 10.75 -6.08 18.32
N LEU A 60 12.08 -6.28 18.34
CA LEU A 60 12.98 -5.63 17.35
C LEU A 60 12.65 -6.03 15.90
N GLY A 61 12.40 -7.32 15.64
CA GLY A 61 12.09 -7.78 14.28
C GLY A 61 10.77 -7.23 13.74
N TRP A 62 9.79 -6.98 14.62
CA TRP A 62 8.55 -6.30 14.22
C TRP A 62 8.83 -4.90 13.68
N TRP A 63 9.64 -4.12 14.40
CA TRP A 63 10.02 -2.77 13.96
C TRP A 63 10.82 -2.79 12.66
N SER A 64 11.81 -3.67 12.54
CA SER A 64 12.61 -3.81 11.32
C SER A 64 11.74 -4.17 10.11
N PHE A 65 10.82 -5.13 10.28
CA PHE A 65 9.90 -5.54 9.22
C PHE A 65 9.01 -4.39 8.74
N TRP A 66 8.33 -3.70 9.66
CA TRP A 66 7.41 -2.63 9.28
C TRP A 66 8.12 -1.37 8.79
N LEU A 67 9.28 -1.02 9.35
CA LEU A 67 10.08 0.10 8.85
C LEU A 67 10.67 -0.21 7.47
N GLY A 68 11.12 -1.44 7.25
CA GLY A 68 11.52 -1.93 5.94
C GLY A 68 10.38 -1.77 4.94
N ASN A 69 9.19 -2.28 5.27
CA ASN A 69 7.98 -2.13 4.46
C ASN A 69 7.60 -0.67 4.18
N PHE A 70 7.71 0.22 5.18
CA PHE A 70 7.47 1.65 5.01
C PHE A 70 8.34 2.24 3.90
N VAL A 71 9.66 2.07 4.01
CA VAL A 71 10.60 2.55 2.99
C VAL A 71 10.29 1.90 1.64
N TYR A 72 10.01 0.60 1.67
CA TYR A 72 9.76 -0.20 0.49
C TYR A 72 8.58 0.30 -0.35
N HIS A 73 7.51 0.75 0.32
CA HIS A 73 6.31 1.26 -0.35
C HIS A 73 6.50 2.66 -0.94
N TRP A 74 7.30 3.51 -0.29
CA TRP A 74 7.52 4.88 -0.75
C TRP A 74 8.49 4.98 -1.92
N VAL A 75 9.48 4.10 -2.04
CA VAL A 75 10.43 4.10 -3.17
C VAL A 75 9.73 4.04 -4.54
N PRO A 76 8.90 3.04 -4.87
CA PRO A 76 8.19 2.99 -6.16
C PRO A 76 7.20 4.15 -6.31
N PHE A 77 6.58 4.62 -5.21
CA PHE A 77 5.71 5.80 -5.24
C PHE A 77 6.46 7.06 -5.71
N LEU A 78 7.73 7.24 -5.30
CA LEU A 78 8.56 8.35 -5.76
C LEU A 78 8.81 8.32 -7.29
N PHE A 79 8.90 7.13 -7.90
CA PHE A 79 8.99 7.02 -9.36
C PHE A 79 7.70 7.48 -10.06
N VAL A 80 6.53 7.14 -9.49
CA VAL A 80 5.24 7.66 -9.97
C VAL A 80 5.19 9.17 -9.85
N TRP A 81 5.50 9.72 -8.67
CA TRP A 81 5.54 11.17 -8.45
C TRP A 81 6.49 11.87 -9.44
N PHE A 82 7.71 11.33 -9.61
CA PHE A 82 8.70 11.88 -10.53
C PHE A 82 8.22 11.85 -11.99
N CYS A 83 7.55 10.76 -12.40
CA CYS A 83 6.93 10.67 -13.72
C CYS A 83 5.86 11.76 -13.92
N LEU A 84 4.94 11.92 -12.96
CA LEU A 84 3.91 12.98 -13.03
C LEU A 84 4.55 14.37 -13.13
N TYR A 85 5.56 14.63 -12.31
CA TYR A 85 6.31 15.89 -12.31
C TYR A 85 6.97 16.16 -13.67
N LYS A 86 7.69 15.16 -14.23
CA LYS A 86 8.37 15.30 -15.53
C LYS A 86 7.41 15.49 -16.70
N ASN A 87 6.23 14.89 -16.62
CA ASN A 87 5.19 15.03 -17.65
C ASN A 87 4.25 16.22 -17.42
N LYS A 88 4.46 17.00 -16.35
CA LYS A 88 3.58 18.12 -15.93
C LYS A 88 2.12 17.67 -15.76
N GLU A 89 1.93 16.44 -15.30
CA GLU A 89 0.61 15.87 -15.04
C GLU A 89 0.21 16.08 -13.59
N ALA A 90 -1.06 16.43 -13.35
CA ALA A 90 -1.62 16.50 -12.01
C ALA A 90 -1.94 15.10 -11.47
N TRP A 91 -2.02 14.97 -10.15
CA TRP A 91 -2.49 13.74 -9.47
C TRP A 91 -3.90 13.29 -9.92
N SER A 92 -4.73 14.23 -10.39
CA SER A 92 -6.05 13.91 -10.96
C SER A 92 -5.98 13.09 -12.24
N SER A 93 -4.85 13.11 -12.95
CA SER A 93 -4.60 12.26 -14.13
C SER A 93 -4.52 10.77 -13.80
N ILE A 94 -4.34 10.42 -12.52
CA ILE A 94 -4.34 9.04 -12.01
C ILE A 94 -5.51 8.79 -11.04
N GLY A 95 -6.52 9.68 -11.05
CA GLY A 95 -7.75 9.54 -10.29
C GLY A 95 -7.72 10.10 -8.87
N VAL A 96 -6.67 10.85 -8.47
CA VAL A 96 -6.54 11.46 -7.13
C VAL A 96 -6.85 12.97 -7.15
N SER A 97 -7.76 13.41 -6.28
CA SER A 97 -8.17 14.80 -6.08
C SER A 97 -7.99 15.21 -4.63
N LEU A 98 -7.04 16.10 -4.37
CA LEU A 98 -6.81 16.64 -3.03
C LEU A 98 -8.03 17.39 -2.47
N ALA A 99 -8.85 17.99 -3.33
CA ALA A 99 -10.07 18.67 -2.91
C ALA A 99 -11.04 17.73 -2.19
N TRP A 100 -11.11 16.45 -2.60
CA TRP A 100 -11.99 15.45 -1.98
C TRP A 100 -11.64 15.23 -0.50
N TYR A 101 -10.35 15.20 -0.16
CA TYR A 101 -9.85 15.08 1.20
C TYR A 101 -10.10 16.35 2.01
N VAL A 102 -9.86 17.53 1.42
CA VAL A 102 -10.06 18.83 2.08
C VAL A 102 -11.52 19.03 2.47
N GLU A 103 -12.46 18.68 1.59
CA GLU A 103 -13.91 18.71 1.86
C GLU A 103 -14.32 17.82 3.04
N ARG A 104 -13.57 16.75 3.31
CA ARG A 104 -13.86 15.73 4.33
C ARG A 104 -12.92 15.77 5.52
N LYS A 105 -12.14 16.85 5.68
CA LYS A 105 -11.08 16.96 6.70
C LYS A 105 -11.56 16.66 8.12
N TYR A 106 -12.75 17.10 8.51
CA TYR A 106 -13.27 16.86 9.86
C TYR A 106 -13.60 15.39 10.13
N TRP A 107 -14.06 14.67 9.11
CA TRP A 107 -14.27 13.23 9.22
C TRP A 107 -12.93 12.50 9.38
N PHE A 108 -11.89 12.89 8.63
CA PHE A 108 -10.54 12.35 8.80
C PHE A 108 -9.96 12.64 10.19
N ILE A 109 -10.12 13.88 10.68
CA ILE A 109 -9.68 14.27 12.02
C ILE A 109 -10.40 13.43 13.08
N GLY A 110 -11.72 13.23 12.94
CA GLY A 110 -12.50 12.40 13.86
C GLY A 110 -12.06 10.93 13.86
N VAL A 111 -11.92 10.33 12.68
CA VAL A 111 -11.44 8.94 12.53
C VAL A 111 -10.04 8.78 13.10
N LEU A 112 -9.11 9.68 12.77
CA LEU A 112 -7.73 9.62 13.28
C LEU A 112 -7.71 9.82 14.80
N GLY A 113 -8.50 10.75 15.34
CA GLY A 113 -8.63 10.95 16.78
C GLY A 113 -9.13 9.71 17.51
N MET A 114 -10.15 9.02 16.98
CA MET A 114 -10.64 7.75 17.53
C MET A 114 -9.59 6.64 17.48
N LEU A 115 -8.85 6.52 16.38
CA LEU A 115 -7.80 5.51 16.23
C LEU A 115 -6.63 5.76 17.18
N VAL A 116 -6.21 7.01 17.34
CA VAL A 116 -5.18 7.40 18.32
C VAL A 116 -5.66 7.06 19.72
N LEU A 117 -6.88 7.44 20.10
CA LEU A 117 -7.44 7.07 21.40
C LEU A 117 -7.47 5.56 21.62
N ALA A 118 -7.91 4.79 20.60
CA ALA A 118 -7.91 3.33 20.64
C ALA A 118 -6.50 2.76 20.83
N ALA A 119 -5.48 3.33 20.17
CA ALA A 119 -4.09 2.89 20.31
C ALA A 119 -3.58 3.01 21.76
N PHE A 120 -4.04 4.01 22.54
CA PHE A 120 -3.70 4.15 23.96
C PHE A 120 -4.55 3.27 24.88
N VAL A 121 -5.82 3.08 24.57
CA VAL A 121 -6.78 2.39 25.45
C VAL A 121 -6.70 0.86 25.30
N LEU A 122 -6.64 0.36 24.07
CA LEU A 122 -6.78 -1.08 23.79
C LEU A 122 -5.68 -1.97 24.37
N PRO A 123 -4.38 -1.59 24.38
CA PRO A 123 -3.36 -2.42 25.02
C PRO A 123 -3.67 -2.73 26.49
N ASN A 124 -4.15 -1.72 27.23
CA ASN A 124 -4.54 -1.89 28.63
C ASN A 124 -5.78 -2.78 28.79
N ILE A 125 -6.76 -2.67 27.86
CA ILE A 125 -7.96 -3.53 27.87
C ILE A 125 -7.58 -5.00 27.59
N TYR A 126 -6.70 -5.25 26.62
CA TYR A 126 -6.38 -6.60 26.18
C TYR A 126 -5.35 -7.31 27.05
N TYR A 127 -4.40 -6.57 27.61
CA TYR A 127 -3.22 -7.15 28.23
C TYR A 127 -2.93 -6.62 29.64
N ALA A 128 -3.70 -5.63 30.13
CA ALA A 128 -3.36 -4.90 31.34
C ALA A 128 -1.89 -4.45 31.33
N ASP A 129 -1.07 -4.97 32.24
CA ASP A 129 0.35 -4.61 32.37
C ASP A 129 1.31 -5.63 31.69
N ASP A 130 0.81 -6.72 31.10
CA ASP A 130 1.63 -7.82 30.55
C ASP A 130 1.48 -7.95 29.02
N LEU A 131 2.26 -7.16 28.28
CA LEU A 131 2.22 -7.18 26.81
C LEU A 131 2.78 -8.50 26.25
N PRO A 132 2.02 -9.21 25.38
CA PRO A 132 2.51 -10.45 24.79
C PRO A 132 3.63 -10.18 23.78
N ARG A 133 4.46 -11.20 23.52
CA ARG A 133 5.53 -11.13 22.50
C ARG A 133 4.98 -11.00 21.07
N SER A 134 3.78 -11.51 20.83
CA SER A 134 3.06 -11.43 19.55
C SER A 134 1.57 -11.22 19.80
N SER A 135 0.88 -10.61 18.82
CA SER A 135 -0.58 -10.52 18.86
C SER A 135 -1.21 -11.90 18.83
N GLN A 136 -2.36 -12.02 19.50
CA GLN A 136 -3.12 -13.27 19.58
C GLN A 136 -3.95 -13.54 18.31
N SER A 137 -4.23 -12.50 17.53
CA SER A 137 -5.00 -12.61 16.29
C SER A 137 -4.12 -12.88 15.07
N ILE A 138 -3.08 -12.05 14.88
CA ILE A 138 -2.20 -12.08 13.71
C ILE A 138 -0.78 -11.82 14.19
N TYR A 139 0.16 -12.71 13.86
CA TYR A 139 1.53 -12.68 14.36
C TYR A 139 2.23 -11.30 14.26
N PHE A 140 1.99 -10.56 13.16
CA PHE A 140 2.59 -9.25 12.90
C PHE A 140 1.73 -8.05 13.34
N ALA A 141 0.58 -8.26 14.00
CA ALA A 141 -0.22 -7.15 14.50
C ALA A 141 0.44 -6.47 15.72
N ALA A 142 0.01 -5.24 15.98
CA ALA A 142 0.55 -4.40 17.03
C ALA A 142 -0.03 -4.78 18.40
N VAL A 143 0.84 -4.89 19.42
CA VAL A 143 0.44 -5.22 20.79
C VAL A 143 0.52 -3.99 21.70
N SER A 144 1.51 -3.11 21.48
CA SER A 144 1.74 -1.92 22.31
C SER A 144 1.15 -0.64 21.71
N THR A 145 1.03 0.41 22.53
CA THR A 145 0.61 1.75 22.08
C THR A 145 1.45 2.27 20.92
N ASN A 146 2.79 2.19 21.03
CA ASN A 146 3.70 2.70 20.01
C ASN A 146 3.55 1.95 18.68
N GLU A 147 3.41 0.63 18.75
CA GLU A 147 3.19 -0.20 17.56
C GLU A 147 1.84 0.11 16.92
N ARG A 148 0.78 0.31 17.71
CA ARG A 148 -0.54 0.66 17.21
C ARG A 148 -0.55 2.03 16.54
N LEU A 149 0.11 3.02 17.12
CA LEU A 149 0.31 4.34 16.50
C LEU A 149 1.08 4.22 15.18
N PHE A 150 2.15 3.42 15.16
CA PHE A 150 2.89 3.18 13.92
C PHE A 150 2.06 2.43 12.88
N MET A 151 1.22 1.48 13.29
CA MET A 151 0.31 0.77 12.39
C MET A 151 -0.74 1.68 11.75
N ILE A 152 -1.17 2.76 12.41
CA ILE A 152 -2.02 3.78 11.77
C ILE A 152 -1.27 4.44 10.59
N VAL A 153 0.00 4.80 10.80
CA VAL A 153 0.85 5.39 9.76
C VAL A 153 1.11 4.39 8.64
N MET A 154 1.37 3.12 8.97
CA MET A 154 1.57 2.05 8.00
C MET A 154 0.31 1.78 7.19
N ALA A 155 -0.86 1.68 7.82
CA ALA A 155 -2.13 1.49 7.13
C ALA A 155 -2.43 2.63 6.14
N LEU A 156 -2.09 3.87 6.50
CA LEU A 156 -2.23 5.02 5.60
C LEU A 156 -1.20 4.94 4.46
N THR A 157 0.03 4.58 4.78
CA THR A 157 1.12 4.40 3.81
C THR A 157 0.72 3.38 2.75
N THR A 158 0.38 2.16 3.15
CA THR A 158 0.00 1.06 2.25
C THR A 158 -1.24 1.42 1.43
N GLY A 159 -2.27 1.96 2.08
CA GLY A 159 -3.49 2.40 1.40
C GLY A 159 -3.24 3.47 0.33
N ILE A 160 -2.33 4.42 0.58
CA ILE A 160 -1.95 5.43 -0.43
C ILE A 160 -1.09 4.82 -1.53
N THR A 161 0.02 4.19 -1.15
CA THR A 161 1.05 3.79 -2.11
C THR A 161 0.55 2.67 -3.01
N GLU A 162 -0.09 1.64 -2.47
CA GLU A 162 -0.55 0.50 -3.26
C GLU A 162 -1.67 0.89 -4.22
N GLU A 163 -2.65 1.70 -3.76
CA GLU A 163 -3.73 2.15 -4.63
C GLU A 163 -3.21 3.09 -5.72
N VAL A 164 -2.25 3.97 -5.41
CA VAL A 164 -1.60 4.82 -6.42
C VAL A 164 -0.80 4.00 -7.43
N LEU A 165 -0.03 3.00 -6.99
CA LEU A 165 0.81 2.19 -7.87
C LEU A 165 -0.02 1.27 -8.77
N PHE A 166 -0.85 0.41 -8.16
CA PHE A 166 -1.51 -0.70 -8.84
C PHE A 166 -2.85 -0.32 -9.46
N ARG A 167 -3.53 0.72 -8.97
CA ARG A 167 -4.82 1.16 -9.50
C ARG A 167 -4.63 2.47 -10.26
N GLY A 168 -4.35 3.56 -9.57
CA GLY A 168 -4.26 4.89 -10.16
C GLY A 168 -3.29 4.96 -11.35
N PHE A 169 -2.01 4.73 -11.11
CA PHE A 169 -0.96 4.86 -12.11
C PHE A 169 -1.02 3.73 -13.15
N ALA A 170 -0.96 2.46 -12.72
CA ALA A 170 -0.93 1.33 -13.65
C ALA A 170 -2.12 1.32 -14.63
N PHE A 171 -3.37 1.47 -14.14
CA PHE A 171 -4.53 1.46 -15.03
C PHE A 171 -4.51 2.64 -16.00
N THR A 172 -4.33 3.87 -15.51
CA THR A 172 -4.44 5.05 -16.36
C THR A 172 -3.31 5.15 -17.39
N ARG A 173 -2.12 4.61 -17.09
CA ARG A 173 -0.99 4.60 -18.03
C ARG A 173 -1.10 3.46 -19.03
N LEU A 174 -1.38 2.24 -18.58
CA LEU A 174 -1.57 1.11 -19.50
C LEU A 174 -2.78 1.32 -20.42
N LYS A 175 -3.81 2.04 -19.98
CA LYS A 175 -4.98 2.39 -20.81
C LYS A 175 -4.64 3.24 -22.04
N ARG A 176 -3.48 3.91 -22.07
CA ARG A 176 -2.99 4.65 -23.25
C ARG A 176 -2.58 3.73 -24.41
N VAL A 177 -2.25 2.47 -24.09
CA VAL A 177 -1.78 1.45 -25.07
C VAL A 177 -2.69 0.21 -25.12
N ILE A 178 -3.46 -0.06 -24.06
CA ILE A 178 -4.43 -1.16 -23.98
C ILE A 178 -5.83 -0.57 -23.92
N ASP A 179 -6.62 -0.76 -24.98
CA ASP A 179 -7.92 -0.11 -25.06
C ASP A 179 -8.95 -0.65 -24.07
N ASN A 180 -8.91 -1.95 -23.77
CA ASN A 180 -9.84 -2.57 -22.85
C ASN A 180 -9.24 -2.65 -21.43
N PRO A 181 -9.75 -1.90 -20.44
CA PRO A 181 -9.19 -1.91 -19.08
C PRO A 181 -9.30 -3.26 -18.38
N TRP A 182 -10.18 -4.15 -18.84
CA TRP A 182 -10.29 -5.51 -18.31
C TRP A 182 -9.05 -6.38 -18.60
N PHE A 183 -8.25 -6.06 -19.62
CA PHE A 183 -6.96 -6.71 -19.85
C PHE A 183 -5.84 -6.16 -18.96
N ILE A 184 -5.99 -4.95 -18.44
CA ILE A 184 -5.03 -4.35 -17.49
C ILE A 184 -5.16 -5.00 -16.12
N LEU A 185 -6.38 -5.37 -15.73
CA LEU A 185 -6.67 -5.97 -14.43
C LEU A 185 -5.78 -7.20 -14.15
N PRO A 186 -5.72 -8.26 -14.98
CA PRO A 186 -4.82 -9.40 -14.75
C PRO A 186 -3.34 -9.01 -14.55
N ILE A 187 -2.84 -8.01 -15.28
CA ILE A 187 -1.45 -7.53 -15.12
C ILE A 187 -1.24 -7.03 -13.69
N THR A 188 -2.15 -6.17 -13.22
CA THR A 188 -2.08 -5.61 -11.86
C THR A 188 -2.33 -6.65 -10.78
N LEU A 189 -3.14 -7.69 -11.05
CA LEU A 189 -3.37 -8.80 -10.11
C LEU A 189 -2.11 -9.64 -9.88
N VAL A 190 -1.35 -9.93 -10.93
CA VAL A 190 -0.08 -10.68 -10.80
C VAL A 190 0.92 -9.87 -9.96
N SER A 191 1.08 -8.58 -10.27
CA SER A 191 1.92 -7.68 -9.47
C SER A 191 1.43 -7.58 -8.02
N PHE A 192 0.12 -7.49 -7.80
CA PHE A 192 -0.46 -7.41 -6.46
C PHE A 192 -0.30 -8.71 -5.67
N LEU A 193 -0.36 -9.87 -6.32
CA LEU A 193 -0.06 -11.15 -5.67
C LEU A 193 1.39 -11.19 -5.19
N LEU A 194 2.34 -10.80 -6.05
CA LEU A 194 3.77 -10.87 -5.74
C LEU A 194 4.20 -9.89 -4.64
N ILE A 195 3.56 -8.71 -4.54
CA ILE A 195 3.87 -7.77 -3.45
C ILE A 195 3.41 -8.25 -2.07
N HIS A 196 2.69 -9.37 -1.99
CA HIS A 196 2.32 -10.01 -0.73
C HIS A 196 3.22 -11.20 -0.37
N GLY A 197 4.37 -11.33 -1.06
CA GLY A 197 5.37 -12.34 -0.80
C GLY A 197 5.31 -13.51 -1.80
N GLN A 198 6.12 -14.53 -1.56
CA GLN A 198 6.12 -15.74 -2.38
C GLN A 198 4.77 -16.46 -2.25
N PRO A 199 4.13 -16.84 -3.37
CA PRO A 199 2.94 -17.69 -3.35
C PRO A 199 3.30 -19.07 -2.76
N ASP A 200 3.02 -19.26 -1.48
CA ASP A 200 3.31 -20.50 -0.74
C ASP A 200 2.07 -21.41 -0.60
N ASN A 201 0.88 -20.82 -0.66
CA ASN A 201 -0.39 -21.50 -0.49
C ASN A 201 -1.45 -20.96 -1.47
N LEU A 202 -2.22 -21.87 -2.08
CA LEU A 202 -3.28 -21.53 -3.04
C LEU A 202 -4.38 -20.66 -2.40
N GLY A 203 -4.81 -20.98 -1.19
CA GLY A 203 -5.84 -20.22 -0.47
C GLY A 203 -5.41 -18.78 -0.18
N ARG A 204 -4.16 -18.58 0.26
CA ARG A 204 -3.59 -17.24 0.45
C ARG A 204 -3.46 -16.48 -0.88
N SER A 205 -3.00 -17.15 -1.93
CA SER A 205 -2.91 -16.56 -3.27
C SER A 205 -4.29 -16.13 -3.80
N LEU A 206 -5.31 -16.98 -3.64
CA LEU A 206 -6.69 -16.66 -4.01
C LEU A 206 -7.24 -15.48 -3.21
N TYR A 207 -6.92 -15.38 -1.92
CA TYR A 207 -7.29 -14.23 -1.09
C TYR A 207 -6.75 -12.92 -1.68
N TYR A 208 -5.47 -12.88 -2.07
CA TYR A 208 -4.88 -11.68 -2.68
C TYR A 208 -5.44 -11.39 -4.08
N ILE A 209 -5.73 -12.41 -4.89
CA ILE A 209 -6.39 -12.22 -6.18
C ILE A 209 -7.79 -11.62 -5.99
N VAL A 210 -8.58 -12.15 -5.05
CA VAL A 210 -9.92 -11.64 -4.73
C VAL A 210 -9.83 -10.21 -4.20
N GLY A 211 -8.89 -9.91 -3.30
CA GLY A 211 -8.61 -8.55 -2.83
C GLY A 211 -8.24 -7.62 -3.98
N GLY A 212 -7.32 -8.04 -4.84
CA GLY A 212 -6.93 -7.32 -6.05
C GLY A 212 -8.13 -6.98 -6.94
N CYS A 213 -9.01 -7.95 -7.18
CA CYS A 213 -10.26 -7.76 -7.91
C CYS A 213 -11.22 -6.81 -7.20
N ALA A 214 -11.37 -6.93 -5.88
CA ALA A 214 -12.26 -6.10 -5.07
C ALA A 214 -11.91 -4.60 -5.12
N PHE A 215 -10.65 -4.25 -5.41
CA PHE A 215 -10.23 -2.87 -5.66
C PHE A 215 -10.18 -2.51 -7.14
N GLY A 216 -9.65 -3.40 -7.99
CA GLY A 216 -9.49 -3.16 -9.42
C GLY A 216 -10.82 -3.03 -10.16
N ILE A 217 -11.79 -3.91 -9.88
CA ILE A 217 -13.11 -3.90 -10.54
C ILE A 217 -13.85 -2.58 -10.25
N PRO A 218 -14.05 -2.16 -8.98
CA PRO A 218 -14.66 -0.86 -8.72
C PRO A 218 -13.93 0.31 -9.37
N PHE A 219 -12.59 0.30 -9.44
CA PHE A 219 -11.85 1.37 -10.11
C PHE A 219 -12.20 1.46 -11.60
N ILE A 220 -12.26 0.33 -12.30
CA ILE A 220 -12.70 0.26 -13.71
C ILE A 220 -14.13 0.81 -13.84
N LEU A 221 -15.04 0.36 -12.97
CA LEU A 221 -16.45 0.76 -12.99
C LEU A 221 -16.64 2.26 -12.69
N MET A 222 -15.80 2.84 -11.84
CA MET A 222 -15.69 4.28 -11.60
C MET A 222 -14.96 5.03 -12.73
N LYS A 223 -14.68 4.36 -13.85
CA LYS A 223 -14.00 4.90 -15.04
C LYS A 223 -12.59 5.42 -14.73
N MET A 224 -11.86 4.72 -13.85
CA MET A 224 -10.52 5.09 -13.36
C MET A 224 -10.48 6.50 -12.75
N LYS A 225 -11.58 6.88 -12.10
CA LYS A 225 -11.70 8.11 -11.32
C LYS A 225 -11.96 7.73 -9.87
N ARG A 226 -11.76 8.70 -8.99
CA ARG A 226 -12.09 8.61 -7.58
C ARG A 226 -11.27 7.56 -6.81
N LEU A 227 -9.95 7.57 -6.99
CA LEU A 227 -9.04 6.66 -6.31
C LEU A 227 -9.09 6.85 -4.78
N GLU A 228 -9.55 7.99 -4.29
CA GLU A 228 -9.64 8.30 -2.86
C GLU A 228 -10.56 7.34 -2.11
N PHE A 229 -11.64 6.85 -2.75
CA PHE A 229 -12.50 5.84 -2.14
C PHE A 229 -11.74 4.53 -1.89
N LEU A 230 -10.89 4.14 -2.84
CA LEU A 230 -10.08 2.93 -2.71
C LEU A 230 -8.99 3.11 -1.65
N ILE A 231 -8.30 4.25 -1.66
CA ILE A 231 -7.30 4.60 -0.63
C ILE A 231 -7.92 4.53 0.78
N VAL A 232 -9.09 5.13 0.96
CA VAL A 232 -9.77 5.14 2.27
C VAL A 232 -10.29 3.75 2.66
N THR A 233 -10.83 2.99 1.71
CA THR A 233 -11.29 1.62 1.98
C THR A 233 -10.13 0.73 2.38
N HIS A 234 -9.01 0.80 1.64
CA HIS A 234 -7.80 0.05 1.94
C HIS A 234 -7.21 0.48 3.30
N PHE A 235 -7.13 1.78 3.57
CA PHE A 235 -6.76 2.30 4.88
C PHE A 235 -7.61 1.67 6.00
N PHE A 236 -8.92 1.60 5.85
CA PHE A 236 -9.79 1.01 6.88
C PHE A 236 -9.59 -0.48 7.08
N ILE A 237 -9.36 -1.24 6.00
CA ILE A 237 -9.02 -2.65 6.11
C ILE A 237 -7.73 -2.82 6.91
N ASN A 238 -6.68 -2.06 6.58
CA ASN A 238 -5.38 -2.20 7.24
C ASN A 238 -5.39 -1.67 8.67
N VAL A 239 -6.10 -0.57 8.94
CA VAL A 239 -6.17 0.03 10.27
C VAL A 239 -7.02 -0.81 11.23
N SER A 240 -7.81 -1.77 10.73
CA SER A 240 -8.47 -2.75 11.60
C SER A 240 -7.47 -3.55 12.45
N LEU A 241 -6.22 -3.70 12.00
CA LEU A 241 -5.13 -4.30 12.78
C LEU A 241 -4.73 -3.49 14.01
N VAL A 242 -5.12 -2.21 14.07
CA VAL A 242 -4.95 -1.37 15.28
C VAL A 242 -5.95 -1.77 16.36
N LEU A 243 -7.01 -2.51 16.02
CA LEU A 243 -8.12 -2.84 16.91
C LEU A 243 -8.06 -4.28 17.42
N VAL A 244 -7.15 -5.13 16.92
CA VAL A 244 -7.09 -6.55 17.32
C VAL A 244 -6.22 -6.80 18.57
N PRO A 245 -6.51 -7.83 19.37
CA PRO A 245 -5.63 -8.35 20.42
C PRO A 245 -4.52 -9.25 19.88
#